data_AF-A0A9E2RMU0-F1
#
_entry.id   AF-A0A9E2RMU0-F1
#
_cell.length_a   1.000
_cell.length_b   1.000
_cell.length_c   1.000
_cell.angle_alpha   90.00
_cell.angle_beta   90.00
_cell.angle_gamma   90.00
#
_symmetry.space_group_name_H-M   'P 1'
#
loop_
_entity.id
_entity.type
_entity.pdbx_description
1 polymer ?
#
loop_
_entity_poly.entity_id
_entity_poly.type
_entity_poly.pdbx_seq_one_letter_code
_entity_poly.pdbx_strand_id
1 'polypeptide(L)'
;GTWTMKDDRVLCDEAVRADLLIAAQDAGMVARVGPVVSSGTVVWQAEDKRQLRRLTDATGLDMESAAVAAVAQERGVPMAIVRTVSDLIDEDLPLDFNLFLRPTAWIKGMQALIGRPSSFVGLNRLRKQSRVAADRLTEWFQHYAETDIESLRLPG
;
A
#
# COMPACT_ATOMS: atom_id res chain seq x y z
N GLY A 1 -4.37 -18.33 4.30
CA GLY A 1 -5.75 -18.40 3.76
C GLY A 1 -5.76 -19.02 2.37
N THR A 2 -6.90 -19.50 1.87
CA THR A 2 -7.05 -19.86 0.44
C THR A 2 -7.38 -18.60 -0.35
N TRP A 3 -6.42 -18.11 -1.13
CA TRP A 3 -6.57 -16.91 -1.95
C TRP A 3 -6.92 -17.32 -3.38
N THR A 4 -8.00 -16.75 -3.92
CA THR A 4 -8.34 -16.88 -5.34
C THR A 4 -7.89 -15.60 -6.04
N MET A 5 -6.89 -15.72 -6.91
CA MET A 5 -6.46 -14.60 -7.74
C MET A 5 -7.39 -14.46 -8.94
N LYS A 6 -7.84 -13.24 -9.19
CA LYS A 6 -8.40 -12.89 -10.48
C LYS A 6 -7.24 -12.64 -11.45
N ASP A 7 -7.48 -12.94 -12.72
CA ASP A 7 -6.49 -12.71 -13.80
C ASP A 7 -6.69 -11.31 -14.40
N ASP A 8 -6.77 -10.29 -13.54
CA ASP A 8 -7.10 -8.90 -13.86
C ASP A 8 -5.91 -7.96 -13.63
N ARG A 9 -4.73 -8.37 -14.10
CA ARG A 9 -3.52 -7.55 -14.00
C ARG A 9 -3.63 -6.30 -14.87
N VAL A 10 -3.50 -5.15 -14.23
CA VAL A 10 -3.43 -3.84 -14.90
C VAL A 10 -1.99 -3.33 -14.85
N LEU A 11 -1.45 -2.96 -16.00
CA LEU A 11 -0.13 -2.34 -16.09
C LEU A 11 -0.24 -0.84 -15.80
N CYS A 12 0.68 -0.32 -14.99
CA CYS A 12 0.85 1.11 -14.83
C CYS A 12 1.43 1.71 -16.11
N ASP A 13 1.01 2.93 -16.43
CA ASP A 13 1.55 3.72 -17.52
C ASP A 13 3.06 3.95 -17.33
N GLU A 14 3.82 3.81 -18.41
CA GLU A 14 5.28 3.86 -18.37
C GLU A 14 5.82 5.27 -18.18
N ALA A 15 5.22 6.27 -18.82
CA ALA A 15 5.64 7.66 -18.70
C ALA A 15 5.34 8.17 -17.29
N VAL A 16 4.11 7.96 -16.80
CA VAL A 16 3.72 8.34 -15.44
C VAL A 16 4.64 7.66 -14.41
N ARG A 17 4.94 6.36 -14.58
CA ARG A 17 5.86 5.64 -13.70
C ARG A 17 7.27 6.22 -13.71
N ALA A 18 7.79 6.64 -14.87
CA ALA A 18 9.10 7.26 -14.97
C ALA A 18 9.16 8.57 -14.18
N ASP A 19 8.13 9.41 -14.31
CA ASP A 19 8.03 10.68 -13.56
C ASP A 19 7.97 10.43 -12.04
N LEU A 20 7.25 9.39 -11.60
CA LEU A 20 7.20 9.02 -10.18
C LEU A 20 8.59 8.65 -9.63
N LEU A 21 9.41 7.99 -10.44
CA LEU A 21 10.76 7.57 -10.06
C LEU A 21 11.74 8.74 -10.01
N ILE A 22 11.61 9.70 -10.92
CA ILE A 22 12.39 10.95 -10.89
C ILE A 22 12.07 11.71 -9.60
N ALA A 23 10.79 11.92 -9.29
CA ALA A 23 10.38 12.59 -8.05
C ALA A 23 10.88 11.86 -6.78
N ALA A 24 10.97 10.53 -6.81
CA ALA A 24 11.56 9.77 -5.70
C ALA A 24 13.07 10.01 -5.58
N GLN A 25 13.79 10.08 -6.71
CA GLN A 25 15.21 10.38 -6.74
C GLN A 25 15.50 11.80 -6.22
N ASP A 26 14.71 12.78 -6.64
CA ASP A 26 14.86 14.19 -6.23
C ASP A 26 14.57 14.37 -4.74
N ALA A 27 13.60 13.62 -4.21
CA ALA A 27 13.34 13.54 -2.78
C ALA A 27 14.41 12.73 -1.98
N GLY A 28 15.46 12.23 -2.64
CA GLY A 28 16.51 11.42 -2.01
C GLY A 28 16.01 10.07 -1.48
N MET A 29 14.93 9.53 -2.06
CA MET A 29 14.28 8.30 -1.63
C MET A 29 14.63 7.11 -2.52
N VAL A 30 14.74 5.95 -1.89
CA VAL A 30 14.91 4.69 -2.61
C VAL A 30 13.53 4.12 -2.96
N ALA A 31 13.18 4.14 -4.24
CA ALA A 31 11.98 3.49 -4.76
C ALA A 31 12.25 2.05 -5.18
N ARG A 32 11.27 1.16 -5.00
CA ARG A 32 11.26 -0.21 -5.56
C ARG A 32 10.10 -0.36 -6.52
N VAL A 33 10.38 -0.88 -7.70
CA VAL A 33 9.37 -1.16 -8.73
C VAL A 33 9.04 -2.65 -8.73
N GLY A 34 7.75 -2.97 -8.77
CA GLY A 34 7.28 -4.33 -8.88
C GLY A 34 5.76 -4.44 -8.77
N PRO A 35 5.20 -5.66 -8.86
CA PRO A 35 3.77 -5.88 -8.78
C PRO A 35 3.23 -5.51 -7.38
N VAL A 36 2.05 -4.89 -7.34
CA VAL A 36 1.31 -4.67 -6.10
C VAL A 36 0.02 -5.47 -6.18
N VAL A 37 -0.33 -6.14 -5.09
CA VAL A 37 -1.57 -6.94 -4.98
C VAL A 37 -2.56 -6.22 -4.11
N SER A 38 -3.78 -6.01 -4.60
CA SER A 38 -4.89 -5.55 -3.77
C SER A 38 -5.70 -6.72 -3.24
N SER A 39 -5.91 -6.74 -1.93
CA SER A 39 -6.70 -7.76 -1.24
C SER A 39 -8.04 -7.18 -0.78
N GLY A 40 -9.12 -7.96 -0.89
CA GLY A 40 -10.43 -7.58 -0.33
C GLY A 40 -10.50 -7.65 1.21
N THR A 41 -9.46 -8.18 1.85
CA THR A 41 -9.33 -8.29 3.31
C THR A 41 -7.94 -7.89 3.76
N VAL A 42 -7.81 -7.48 5.02
CA VAL A 42 -6.51 -7.16 5.63
C VAL A 42 -5.71 -8.46 5.79
N VAL A 43 -4.54 -8.51 5.16
CA VAL A 43 -3.57 -9.60 5.30
C VAL A 43 -2.71 -9.33 6.53
N TRP A 44 -3.16 -9.85 7.67
CA TRP A 44 -2.62 -9.45 8.97
C TRP A 44 -1.52 -10.39 9.50
N GLN A 45 -1.38 -11.61 8.98
CA GLN A 45 -0.37 -12.59 9.40
C GLN A 45 0.84 -12.59 8.46
N ALA A 46 2.06 -12.61 9.01
CA ALA A 46 3.31 -12.67 8.27
C ALA A 46 3.38 -13.88 7.34
N GLU A 47 2.87 -15.04 7.76
CA GLU A 47 2.87 -16.23 6.90
C GLU A 47 1.97 -16.08 5.68
N ASP A 48 0.81 -15.45 5.82
CA ASP A 48 -0.07 -15.16 4.68
C ASP A 48 0.58 -14.15 3.72
N LYS A 49 1.31 -13.15 4.24
CA LYS A 49 2.08 -12.21 3.41
C LYS A 49 3.18 -12.92 2.62
N ARG A 50 3.93 -13.83 3.25
CA ARG A 50 4.95 -14.64 2.57
C ARG A 50 4.33 -15.57 1.52
N GLN A 51 3.20 -16.20 1.84
CA GLN A 51 2.47 -17.03 0.90
C GLN A 51 2.05 -16.21 -0.32
N LEU A 52 1.48 -15.02 -0.12
CA LEU A 52 1.12 -14.11 -1.21
C LEU A 52 2.33 -13.70 -2.04
N ARG A 53 3.46 -13.33 -1.43
CA ARG A 53 4.71 -13.04 -2.16
C ARG A 53 5.13 -14.22 -3.04
N ARG A 54 5.13 -15.46 -2.50
CA ARG A 54 5.50 -16.66 -3.27
C ARG A 54 4.58 -16.91 -4.45
N LEU A 55 3.29 -16.61 -4.32
CA LEU A 55 2.29 -16.84 -5.36
C LEU A 55 2.28 -15.75 -6.46
N THR A 56 2.74 -14.55 -6.15
CA THR A 56 2.49 -13.36 -7.00
C THR A 56 3.73 -12.62 -7.43
N ASP A 57 4.84 -12.83 -6.73
CA ASP A 57 6.03 -12.00 -6.79
C ASP A 57 5.75 -10.51 -6.52
N ALA A 58 4.72 -10.20 -5.72
CA ALA A 58 4.36 -8.83 -5.36
C ALA A 58 5.37 -8.18 -4.42
N THR A 59 5.73 -6.93 -4.68
CA THR A 59 6.62 -6.11 -3.84
C THR A 59 5.87 -5.38 -2.74
N GLY A 60 4.53 -5.28 -2.86
CA GLY A 60 3.66 -4.68 -1.86
C GLY A 60 2.25 -5.22 -1.97
N LEU A 61 1.45 -4.96 -0.93
CA LEU A 61 0.02 -5.25 -0.92
C LEU A 61 -0.74 -4.07 -0.33
N ASP A 62 -1.97 -3.91 -0.79
CA ASP A 62 -2.92 -2.91 -0.30
C ASP A 62 -4.36 -3.44 -0.45
N MET A 63 -5.35 -2.56 -0.43
CA MET A 63 -6.76 -2.96 -0.59
C MET A 63 -7.49 -2.28 -1.76
N GLU A 64 -6.88 -1.30 -2.43
CA GLU A 64 -7.59 -0.43 -3.38
C GLU A 64 -6.93 -0.28 -4.76
N SER A 65 -5.60 -0.39 -4.87
CA SER A 65 -4.86 0.01 -6.08
C SER A 65 -5.33 -0.69 -7.34
N ALA A 66 -5.62 -1.99 -7.32
CA ALA A 66 -6.10 -2.74 -8.47
C ALA A 66 -7.49 -2.24 -8.94
N ALA A 67 -8.39 -1.90 -8.01
CA ALA A 67 -9.71 -1.38 -8.34
C ALA A 67 -9.62 0.02 -8.97
N VAL A 68 -8.75 0.88 -8.44
CA VAL A 68 -8.47 2.20 -9.03
C VAL A 68 -7.85 2.04 -10.43
N ALA A 69 -6.92 1.09 -10.58
CA ALA A 69 -6.26 0.80 -11.86
C ALA A 69 -7.21 0.30 -12.94
N ALA A 70 -8.12 -0.62 -12.60
CA ALA A 70 -9.14 -1.08 -13.53
C ALA A 70 -10.01 0.09 -14.03
N VAL A 71 -10.46 0.95 -13.13
CA VAL A 71 -11.31 2.11 -13.49
C VAL A 71 -10.56 3.13 -14.36
N ALA A 72 -9.28 3.38 -14.09
CA ALA A 72 -8.47 4.28 -14.92
C ALA A 72 -8.26 3.70 -16.34
N GLN A 73 -7.96 2.40 -16.43
CA GLN A 73 -7.82 1.69 -17.71
C GLN A 73 -9.11 1.73 -18.52
N GLU A 74 -10.27 1.47 -17.89
CA GLU A 74 -11.59 1.56 -18.53
C GLU A 74 -11.90 2.96 -19.08
N ARG A 75 -11.33 4.00 -18.46
CA ARG A 75 -11.51 5.40 -18.86
C ARG A 75 -10.40 5.93 -19.77
N GLY A 76 -9.40 5.11 -20.11
CA GLY A 76 -8.24 5.55 -20.89
C GLY A 76 -7.39 6.62 -20.20
N VAL A 77 -7.39 6.65 -18.86
CA VAL A 77 -6.59 7.59 -18.06
C VAL A 77 -5.24 6.94 -17.74
N PRO A 78 -4.10 7.53 -18.17
CA PRO A 78 -2.77 7.06 -17.77
C PRO A 78 -2.63 7.09 -16.26
N MET A 79 -2.12 6.01 -15.65
CA MET A 79 -1.91 5.99 -14.21
C MET A 79 -0.76 5.10 -13.76
N ALA A 80 -0.17 5.48 -12.63
CA ALA A 80 0.74 4.65 -11.85
C ALA A 80 0.37 4.74 -10.36
N ILE A 81 0.86 3.78 -9.57
CA ILE A 81 0.65 3.77 -8.12
C ILE A 81 1.98 3.97 -7.39
N VAL A 82 1.95 4.80 -6.35
CA VAL A 82 3.03 4.92 -5.37
C VAL A 82 2.50 4.53 -3.99
N ARG A 83 3.27 3.72 -3.27
CA ARG A 83 2.92 3.26 -1.92
C ARG A 83 4.14 3.33 -1.02
N THR A 84 3.93 3.78 0.21
CA THR A 84 4.90 3.65 1.31
C THR A 84 4.53 2.47 2.19
N VAL A 85 5.52 1.81 2.77
CA VAL A 85 5.32 0.58 3.53
C VAL A 85 5.01 0.88 5.00
N SER A 86 3.83 0.47 5.48
CA SER A 86 3.42 0.59 6.89
C SER A 86 3.89 -0.55 7.78
N ASP A 87 4.13 -1.73 7.22
CA ASP A 87 4.50 -2.95 7.92
C ASP A 87 5.16 -3.93 6.95
N LEU A 88 6.08 -4.75 7.46
CA LEU A 88 6.92 -5.63 6.66
C LEU A 88 6.31 -7.02 6.50
N ILE A 89 6.89 -7.79 5.56
CA ILE A 89 6.45 -9.16 5.23
C ILE A 89 6.54 -10.12 6.42
N ASP A 90 7.49 -9.90 7.32
CA ASP A 90 7.73 -10.74 8.51
C ASP A 90 7.04 -10.23 9.77
N GLU A 91 6.24 -9.16 9.67
CA GLU A 91 5.52 -8.58 10.79
C GLU A 91 4.06 -9.02 10.80
N ASP A 92 3.60 -9.60 11.91
CA ASP A 92 2.17 -9.70 12.19
C ASP A 92 1.62 -8.31 12.55
N LEU A 93 0.42 -8.02 12.06
CA LEU A 93 -0.40 -6.96 12.60
C LEU A 93 -0.96 -7.40 13.96
N PRO A 94 -1.12 -6.48 14.92
CA PRO A 94 -1.46 -6.83 16.31
C PRO A 94 -2.87 -7.38 16.51
N LEU A 95 -3.71 -7.30 15.47
CA LEU A 95 -5.14 -7.60 15.47
C LEU A 95 -5.57 -8.12 14.10
N ASP A 96 -6.62 -8.95 14.10
CA ASP A 96 -7.40 -9.19 12.90
C ASP A 96 -8.29 -7.97 12.62
N PHE A 97 -7.75 -7.02 11.84
CA PHE A 97 -8.46 -5.79 11.48
C PHE A 97 -9.76 -6.05 10.69
N ASN A 98 -9.91 -7.23 10.09
CA ASN A 98 -11.15 -7.60 9.41
C ASN A 98 -12.36 -7.65 10.35
N LEU A 99 -12.14 -7.81 11.65
CA LEU A 99 -13.22 -7.72 12.66
C LEU A 99 -13.81 -6.32 12.76
N PHE A 100 -13.02 -5.27 12.48
CA PHE A 100 -13.47 -3.88 12.54
C PHE A 100 -14.12 -3.41 11.24
N LEU A 101 -13.86 -4.09 10.12
CA LEU A 101 -14.50 -3.83 8.84
C LEU A 101 -15.95 -4.38 8.77
N ARG A 102 -16.36 -5.18 9.76
CA ARG A 102 -17.71 -5.77 9.83
C ARG A 102 -18.56 -5.06 10.88
N PRO A 103 -19.77 -4.60 10.56
CA PRO A 103 -20.61 -3.78 11.46
C PRO A 103 -20.86 -4.37 12.85
N THR A 104 -20.84 -5.70 13.00
CA THR A 104 -21.19 -6.40 14.25
C THR A 104 -20.03 -7.13 14.90
N ALA A 105 -18.86 -7.22 14.26
CA ALA A 105 -17.74 -8.04 14.77
C ALA A 105 -16.71 -7.23 15.58
N TRP A 106 -16.83 -5.91 15.64
CA TRP A 106 -15.89 -5.03 16.34
C TRP A 106 -15.78 -5.34 17.85
N ILE A 107 -16.85 -5.86 18.48
CA ILE A 107 -16.83 -6.31 19.89
C ILE A 107 -15.81 -7.43 20.11
N LYS A 108 -15.70 -8.38 19.16
CA LYS A 108 -14.68 -9.45 19.22
C LYS A 108 -13.28 -8.87 19.07
N GLY A 109 -13.12 -7.84 18.23
CA GLY A 109 -11.86 -7.10 18.10
C GLY A 109 -11.45 -6.42 19.41
N MET A 110 -12.40 -5.79 20.11
CA MET A 110 -12.18 -5.18 21.42
C MET A 110 -11.83 -6.22 22.50
N GLN A 111 -12.49 -7.38 22.51
CA GLN A 111 -12.14 -8.48 23.43
C GLN A 111 -10.73 -9.01 23.18
N ALA A 112 -10.32 -9.13 21.90
CA ALA A 112 -8.98 -9.56 21.54
C ALA A 112 -7.90 -8.59 22.06
N LEU A 113 -8.18 -7.28 22.08
CA LEU A 113 -7.30 -6.26 22.66
C LEU A 113 -7.15 -6.41 24.18
N ILE A 114 -8.26 -6.60 24.90
CA ILE A 114 -8.26 -6.72 26.37
C ILE A 114 -7.49 -7.96 26.82
N GLY A 115 -7.61 -9.08 26.10
CA GLY A 115 -6.97 -10.34 26.44
C GLY A 115 -5.47 -10.43 26.13
N ARG A 116 -4.87 -9.43 25.45
CA ARG A 116 -3.48 -9.50 24.97
C ARG A 116 -2.73 -8.17 25.15
N PRO A 117 -2.00 -7.99 26.27
CA PRO A 117 -1.23 -6.76 26.53
C PRO A 117 -0.21 -6.42 25.44
N SER A 118 0.37 -7.44 24.79
CA SER A 118 1.31 -7.27 23.67
C SER A 118 0.67 -6.64 22.42
N SER A 119 -0.65 -6.74 22.24
CA SER A 119 -1.36 -6.11 21.12
C SER A 119 -1.31 -4.58 21.20
N PHE A 120 -1.27 -3.98 22.39
CA PHE A 120 -1.10 -2.53 22.54
C PHE A 120 0.28 -2.06 22.07
N VAL A 121 1.32 -2.83 22.38
CA VAL A 121 2.69 -2.55 21.91
C VAL A 121 2.75 -2.67 20.39
N GLY A 122 2.19 -3.74 19.83
CA GLY A 122 2.11 -3.93 18.38
C GLY A 122 1.30 -2.84 17.68
N LEU A 123 0.21 -2.34 18.30
CA LEU A 123 -0.59 -1.24 17.77
C LEU A 123 0.17 0.08 17.80
N ASN A 124 0.92 0.36 18.87
CA ASN A 124 1.76 1.54 18.94
C ASN A 124 2.92 1.48 17.93
N ARG A 125 3.49 0.28 17.69
CA ARG A 125 4.50 0.06 16.65
C ARG A 125 3.92 0.36 15.27
N LEU A 126 2.80 -0.27 14.92
CA LEU A 126 2.10 -0.04 13.66
C LEU A 126 1.77 1.43 13.48
N ARG A 127 1.20 2.10 14.49
CA ARG A 127 0.90 3.54 14.44
C ARG A 127 2.14 4.38 14.13
N LYS A 128 3.29 4.08 14.75
CA LYS A 128 4.55 4.79 14.46
C LYS A 128 5.01 4.54 13.03
N GLN A 129 5.00 3.28 12.58
CA GLN A 129 5.41 2.92 11.21
C GLN A 129 4.48 3.55 10.17
N SER A 130 3.17 3.51 10.37
CA SER A 130 2.19 4.18 9.50
C SER A 130 2.39 5.69 9.45
N ARG A 131 2.75 6.33 10.58
CA ARG A 131 3.06 7.77 10.58
C ARG A 131 4.31 8.06 9.76
N VAL A 132 5.38 7.30 9.96
CA VAL A 132 6.61 7.44 9.15
C VAL A 132 6.30 7.21 7.66
N ALA A 133 5.51 6.20 7.33
CA ALA A 133 5.10 5.93 5.95
C ALA A 133 4.32 7.11 5.35
N ALA A 134 3.34 7.66 6.08
CA ALA A 134 2.57 8.83 5.64
C ALA A 134 3.43 10.09 5.48
N ASP A 135 4.37 10.34 6.41
CA ASP A 135 5.29 11.46 6.36
C ASP A 135 6.20 11.35 5.11
N ARG A 136 6.73 10.16 4.82
CA ARG A 136 7.52 9.89 3.61
C ARG A 136 6.72 10.04 2.33
N LEU A 137 5.47 9.59 2.32
CA LEU A 137 4.61 9.76 1.15
C LEU A 137 4.32 11.24 0.90
N THR A 138 4.13 12.02 1.98
CA THR A 138 3.89 13.46 1.90
C THR A 138 5.12 14.21 1.38
N GLU A 139 6.31 13.89 1.92
CA GLU A 139 7.58 14.45 1.45
C GLU A 139 7.79 14.14 -0.04
N TRP A 140 7.54 12.90 -0.47
CA TRP A 140 7.60 12.53 -1.89
C TRP A 140 6.60 13.32 -2.75
N PHE A 141 5.35 13.45 -2.29
CA PHE A 141 4.31 14.19 -3.03
C PHE A 141 4.64 15.67 -3.19
N GLN A 142 5.30 16.29 -2.21
CA GLN A 142 5.74 17.68 -2.29
C GLN A 142 6.73 17.87 -3.44
N HIS A 143 7.74 16.99 -3.55
CA HIS A 143 8.71 17.01 -4.65
C HIS A 143 8.07 16.72 -6.01
N TYR A 144 7.14 15.76 -6.06
CA TYR A 144 6.40 15.46 -7.29
C TYR A 144 5.59 16.67 -7.77
N ALA A 145 4.87 17.34 -6.87
CA ALA A 145 4.07 18.52 -7.21
C ALA A 145 4.93 19.71 -7.67
N GLU A 146 6.10 19.91 -7.09
CA GLU A 146 7.05 20.95 -7.51
C GLU A 146 7.59 20.68 -8.92
N THR A 147 7.95 19.43 -9.21
CA THR A 147 8.45 18.99 -10.53
C THR A 147 7.39 19.11 -11.61
N ASP A 148 6.14 18.73 -11.31
CA ASP A 148 5.02 18.84 -12.25
C ASP A 148 4.63 20.31 -12.52
N ILE A 149 4.73 21.18 -11.50
CA ILE A 149 4.53 22.62 -11.69
C ILE A 149 5.64 23.22 -12.56
N GLU A 150 6.88 22.75 -12.47
CA GLU A 150 7.99 23.21 -13.30
C GLU A 150 7.87 22.71 -14.75
N SER A 151 7.45 21.46 -14.97
CA SER A 151 7.20 20.89 -16.30
C SER A 151 6.08 21.64 -17.04
N LEU A 152 5.03 22.08 -16.33
CA LEU A 152 3.95 22.91 -16.87
C LEU A 152 4.35 24.37 -17.17
N ARG A 153 5.47 24.87 -16.60
CA ARG A 153 5.93 26.26 -16.76
C ARG A 153 6.92 26.45 -17.92
N LEU A 154 7.52 25.40 -18.45
CA LEU A 154 8.41 25.48 -19.61
C LEU A 154 7.57 25.30 -20.90
N PRO A 155 7.42 26.33 -21.76
CA PRO A 155 6.77 26.17 -23.04
C PRO A 155 7.64 25.30 -23.94
N GLY A 156 7.08 24.19 -24.43
CA GLY A 156 7.67 23.36 -25.48
C GLY A 156 7.75 24.06 -26.83
#